data_AF-A0A1W6A3U9-F1
#
_entry.id   AF-A0A1W6A3U9-F1
#
_cell.length_a   1.000
_cell.length_b   1.000
_cell.length_c   1.000
_cell.angle_alpha   90.00
_cell.angle_beta   90.00
_cell.angle_gamma   90.00
#
_symmetry.space_group_name_H-M   'P 1'
#
loop_
_entity.id
_entity.type
_entity.pdbx_description
1 polymer ?
#
loop_
_entity_poly.entity_id
_entity_poly.type
_entity_poly.pdbx_seq_one_letter_code
_entity_poly.pdbx_strand_id
1 'polypeptide(L)'
;MSKKMQLECMDNECRTVMLGHFLDGMRCVNCGGPATLKPHNPVKKQNDQRKNKELKIQVNIATTEALKQMKEVNEAANECLAALEKLEKVMGRFTNKNELKDIKVGLVLDGKLIAESITKTTDGFKSTVSTIKQTSDSIKSTVCNIDVR
;
A
#
# COMPACT_ATOMS: atom_id res chain seq x y z
N MET A 1 50.17 2.53 45.20
CA MET A 1 49.50 1.86 44.06
C MET A 1 50.54 1.06 43.30
N SER A 2 50.55 -0.27 43.43
CA SER A 2 51.43 -1.12 42.63
C SER A 2 51.08 -0.96 41.15
N LYS A 3 52.04 -0.55 40.32
CA LYS A 3 51.83 -0.44 38.86
C LYS A 3 51.47 -1.84 38.35
N LYS A 4 50.27 -2.02 37.80
CA LYS A 4 49.91 -3.28 37.13
C LYS A 4 50.84 -3.43 35.92
N MET A 5 51.44 -4.60 35.79
CA MET A 5 52.28 -4.94 34.65
C MET A 5 51.49 -5.84 33.73
N GLN A 6 51.80 -5.76 32.44
CA GLN A 6 51.23 -6.59 31.39
C GLN A 6 52.37 -7.38 30.76
N LEU A 7 52.15 -8.67 30.53
CA LEU A 7 53.10 -9.53 29.82
C LEU A 7 52.44 -9.98 28.53
N GLU A 8 53.09 -9.71 27.39
CA GLU A 8 52.59 -10.07 26.06
C GLU A 8 53.49 -11.13 25.44
N CYS A 9 52.90 -12.22 24.95
CA CYS A 9 53.64 -13.22 24.20
C CYS A 9 54.20 -12.61 22.90
N MET A 10 55.47 -12.92 22.58
CA MET A 10 56.12 -12.44 21.35
C MET A 10 55.73 -13.25 20.11
N ASP A 11 55.04 -14.37 20.29
CA ASP A 11 54.55 -15.19 19.20
C ASP A 11 53.27 -14.57 18.60
N ASN A 12 53.36 -14.22 17.32
CA ASN A 12 52.29 -13.59 16.55
C ASN A 12 51.05 -14.47 16.40
N GLU A 13 51.21 -15.79 16.54
CA GLU A 13 50.11 -16.76 16.50
C GLU A 13 49.44 -16.91 17.86
N CYS A 14 50.19 -16.80 18.96
CA CYS A 14 49.70 -17.07 20.31
C CYS A 14 48.99 -15.87 20.97
N ARG A 15 49.38 -14.62 20.66
CA ARG A 15 48.76 -13.33 21.06
C ARG A 15 48.27 -13.22 22.52
N THR A 16 48.84 -14.00 23.42
CA THR A 16 48.36 -14.12 24.80
C THR A 16 48.87 -12.96 25.64
N VAL A 17 47.98 -12.40 26.46
CA VAL A 17 48.26 -11.27 27.36
C VAL A 17 47.95 -11.68 28.80
N MET A 18 48.90 -11.48 29.71
CA MET A 18 48.78 -11.74 31.14
C MET A 18 48.89 -10.46 31.94
N LEU A 19 48.10 -10.35 33.02
CA LEU A 19 48.06 -9.19 33.90
C LEU A 19 48.33 -9.63 35.34
N GLY A 20 49.24 -8.96 36.02
CA GLY A 20 49.69 -9.37 37.34
C GLY A 20 50.66 -8.40 37.98
N HIS A 21 51.05 -8.72 39.22
CA HIS A 21 51.98 -7.93 40.02
C HIS A 21 53.43 -8.42 39.92
N PHE A 22 53.64 -9.67 39.53
CA PHE A 22 54.95 -10.30 39.41
C PHE A 22 54.95 -11.15 38.14
N LEU A 23 55.29 -10.55 37.01
CA LEU A 23 55.30 -11.21 35.69
C LEU A 23 56.72 -11.38 35.12
N ASP A 24 57.75 -10.97 35.87
CA ASP A 24 59.13 -11.04 35.43
C ASP A 24 59.59 -12.50 35.30
N GLY A 25 60.19 -12.84 34.16
CA GLY A 25 60.69 -14.19 33.86
C GLY A 25 59.62 -15.24 33.54
N MET A 26 58.34 -14.88 33.51
CA MET A 26 57.28 -15.80 33.10
C MET A 26 57.29 -16.05 31.58
N ARG A 27 57.09 -17.31 31.18
CA ARG A 27 56.82 -17.68 29.79
C ARG A 27 55.33 -17.60 29.49
N CYS A 28 54.98 -17.56 28.20
CA CYS A 28 53.59 -17.59 27.79
C CYS A 28 52.88 -18.83 28.37
N VAL A 29 51.78 -18.62 29.11
CA VAL A 29 50.97 -19.74 29.65
C VAL A 29 50.31 -20.60 28.58
N ASN A 30 50.13 -20.06 27.37
CA ASN A 30 49.42 -20.73 26.29
C ASN A 30 50.36 -21.55 25.39
N CYS A 31 51.47 -20.97 24.89
CA CYS A 31 52.41 -21.68 24.02
C CYS A 31 53.77 -22.03 24.67
N GLY A 32 54.03 -21.58 25.89
CA GLY A 32 55.36 -21.71 26.51
C GLY A 32 56.44 -20.81 25.89
N GLY A 33 56.09 -19.98 24.90
CA GLY A 33 57.00 -19.09 24.19
C GLY A 33 57.48 -17.88 25.02
N PRO A 34 58.47 -17.14 24.50
CA PRO A 34 58.99 -15.93 25.14
C PRO A 34 57.91 -14.86 25.24
N ALA A 35 57.99 -14.06 26.29
CA ALA A 35 57.03 -12.98 26.55
C ALA A 35 57.75 -11.70 26.97
N THR A 36 57.15 -10.55 26.69
CA THR A 36 57.70 -9.22 26.92
C THR A 36 56.86 -8.44 27.91
N LEU A 37 57.54 -7.84 28.87
CA LEU A 37 56.92 -7.02 29.90
C LEU A 37 56.62 -5.63 29.34
N LYS A 38 55.37 -5.19 29.47
CA LYS A 38 54.91 -3.86 29.10
C LYS A 38 54.19 -3.19 30.27
N PRO A 39 54.39 -1.87 30.47
CA PRO A 39 53.55 -1.11 31.40
C PRO A 39 52.08 -1.23 30.99
N HIS A 40 51.20 -1.61 31.91
CA HIS A 40 49.77 -1.62 31.63
C HIS A 40 49.27 -0.18 31.54
N ASN A 41 48.81 0.24 30.35
CA ASN A 41 48.20 1.54 30.14
C ASN A 41 46.68 1.35 30.02
N PRO A 42 45.90 1.56 31.10
CA PRO A 42 44.46 1.34 31.04
C PRO A 42 43.83 2.32 30.07
N VAL A 43 43.03 1.81 29.11
CA VAL A 43 42.25 2.66 28.21
C VAL A 43 41.27 3.47 29.08
N LYS A 44 41.46 4.79 29.11
CA LYS A 44 40.51 5.69 29.77
C LYS A 44 39.19 5.59 29.00
N LYS A 45 38.13 5.07 29.64
CA LYS A 45 36.76 5.25 29.11
C LYS A 45 36.54 6.76 28.95
N GLN A 46 36.40 7.23 27.72
CA GLN A 46 35.89 8.57 27.50
C GLN A 46 34.44 8.56 27.98
N ASN A 47 34.13 9.38 29.00
CA ASN A 47 32.76 9.54 29.48
C ASN A 47 31.95 10.35 28.44
N ASP A 48 31.44 9.67 27.42
CA ASP A 48 30.47 10.17 26.42
C ASP A 48 29.07 10.44 27.03
N GLN A 49 28.99 10.85 28.30
CA GLN A 49 27.72 11.07 29.00
C GLN A 49 26.88 12.18 28.37
N ARG A 50 27.49 13.20 27.73
CA ARG A 50 26.74 14.25 27.01
C ARG A 50 26.13 13.72 25.72
N LYS A 51 26.91 13.05 24.87
CA LYS A 51 26.43 12.49 23.59
C LYS A 51 25.31 11.46 23.84
N ASN A 52 25.45 10.61 24.85
CA ASN A 52 24.42 9.62 25.18
C ASN A 52 23.09 10.28 25.61
N LYS A 53 23.13 11.36 26.41
CA LYS A 53 21.92 12.09 26.81
C LYS A 53 21.22 12.76 25.63
N GLU A 54 21.98 13.38 24.74
CA GLU A 54 21.44 14.04 23.54
C GLU A 54 20.78 13.04 22.58
N LEU A 55 21.46 11.93 22.28
CA LEU A 55 20.90 10.82 21.50
C LEU A 55 19.62 10.26 22.13
N LYS A 56 19.60 10.09 23.46
CA LYS A 56 18.41 9.60 24.18
C LYS A 56 17.22 10.57 24.06
N ILE A 57 17.45 11.87 24.12
CA ILE A 57 16.39 12.88 23.96
C ILE A 57 15.85 12.85 22.52
N GLN A 58 16.71 12.81 21.51
CA GLN A 58 16.29 12.76 20.10
C GLN A 58 15.47 11.51 19.79
N VAL A 59 15.92 10.33 20.28
CA VAL A 59 15.19 9.07 20.12
C VAL A 59 13.82 9.13 20.80
N ASN A 60 13.74 9.71 22.00
CA ASN A 60 12.45 9.86 22.69
C ASN A 60 11.48 10.76 21.92
N ILE A 61 11.93 11.91 21.41
CA ILE A 61 11.10 12.83 20.62
C ILE A 61 10.59 12.14 19.36
N ALA A 62 11.48 11.51 18.58
CA ALA A 62 11.12 10.79 17.37
C ALA A 62 10.11 9.65 17.64
N THR A 63 10.29 8.94 18.76
CA THR A 63 9.38 7.86 19.17
C THR A 63 7.99 8.41 19.53
N THR A 64 7.92 9.56 20.23
CA THR A 64 6.64 10.19 20.58
C THR A 64 5.88 10.68 19.36
N GLU A 65 6.57 11.34 18.42
CA GLU A 65 5.95 11.81 17.17
C GLU A 65 5.45 10.65 16.32
N ALA A 66 6.27 9.58 16.16
CA ALA A 66 5.86 8.39 15.44
C ALA A 66 4.64 7.72 16.09
N LEU A 67 4.56 7.68 17.42
CA LEU A 67 3.42 7.13 18.16
C LEU A 67 2.15 7.97 17.98
N LYS A 68 2.28 9.30 17.86
CA LYS A 68 1.15 10.18 17.55
C LYS A 68 0.64 9.95 16.12
N GLN A 69 1.54 9.92 15.13
CA GLN A 69 1.17 9.65 13.73
C GLN A 69 0.52 8.27 13.57
N MET A 70 1.03 7.24 14.26
CA MET A 70 0.42 5.90 14.24
C MET A 70 -1.00 5.90 14.80
N LYS A 71 -1.30 6.72 15.83
CA LYS A 71 -2.66 6.86 16.35
C LYS A 71 -3.60 7.51 15.33
N GLU A 72 -3.16 8.60 14.70
CA GLU A 72 -3.94 9.31 13.67
C GLU A 72 -4.23 8.40 12.47
N VAL A 73 -3.23 7.64 12.00
CA VAL A 73 -3.40 6.67 10.91
C VAL A 73 -4.40 5.57 11.29
N ASN A 74 -4.34 5.10 12.54
CA ASN A 74 -5.27 4.07 13.01
C ASN A 74 -6.71 4.59 13.12
N GLU A 75 -6.89 5.83 13.56
CA GLU A 75 -8.21 6.48 13.60
C GLU A 75 -8.78 6.66 12.21
N ALA A 76 -7.99 7.17 11.26
CA ALA A 76 -8.38 7.28 9.85
C ALA A 76 -8.74 5.91 9.24
N ALA A 77 -7.97 4.85 9.57
CA ALA A 77 -8.27 3.49 9.12
C ALA A 77 -9.62 2.98 9.65
N ASN A 78 -9.95 3.28 10.91
CA ASN A 78 -11.25 2.92 11.50
C ASN A 78 -12.41 3.69 10.84
N GLU A 79 -12.23 4.97 10.52
CA GLU A 79 -13.21 5.75 9.77
C GLU A 79 -13.42 5.19 8.35
N CYS A 80 -12.34 4.79 7.67
CA CYS A 80 -12.43 4.13 6.36
C CYS A 80 -13.18 2.80 6.45
N LEU A 81 -12.91 1.96 7.45
CA LEU A 81 -13.65 0.71 7.66
C LEU A 81 -15.15 0.97 7.87
N ALA A 82 -15.51 1.96 8.70
CA ALA A 82 -16.90 2.32 8.92
C ALA A 82 -17.59 2.89 7.66
N ALA A 83 -16.85 3.61 6.81
CA ALA A 83 -17.36 4.10 5.52
C ALA A 83 -17.57 2.94 4.52
N LEU A 84 -16.64 1.98 4.49
CA LEU A 84 -16.75 0.78 3.65
C LEU A 84 -17.95 -0.08 4.05
N GLU A 85 -18.18 -0.32 5.34
CA GLU A 85 -19.34 -1.09 5.82
C GLU A 85 -20.67 -0.43 5.40
N LYS A 86 -20.76 0.91 5.48
CA LYS A 86 -21.93 1.65 4.98
C LYS A 86 -22.09 1.51 3.47
N LEU A 87 -21.00 1.57 2.72
CA LEU A 87 -21.01 1.42 1.27
C LEU A 87 -21.47 0.01 0.87
N GLU A 88 -20.97 -1.03 1.52
CA GLU A 88 -21.39 -2.42 1.30
C GLU A 88 -22.87 -2.61 1.58
N LYS A 89 -23.40 -2.02 2.66
CA LYS A 89 -24.84 -2.02 2.95
C LYS A 89 -25.66 -1.33 1.86
N VAL A 90 -25.17 -0.22 1.31
CA VAL A 90 -25.82 0.49 0.20
C VAL A 90 -25.78 -0.36 -1.07
N MET A 91 -24.63 -0.95 -1.42
CA MET A 91 -24.50 -1.84 -2.58
C MET A 91 -25.39 -3.08 -2.45
N GLY A 92 -25.51 -3.64 -1.24
CA GLY A 92 -26.39 -4.75 -0.92
C GLY A 92 -27.84 -4.50 -1.35
N ARG A 93 -28.35 -3.27 -1.18
CA ARG A 93 -29.70 -2.85 -1.61
C ARG A 93 -29.89 -2.88 -3.13
N PHE A 94 -28.82 -2.68 -3.90
CA PHE A 94 -28.86 -2.69 -5.37
C PHE A 94 -28.67 -4.10 -5.94
N THR A 95 -27.94 -4.97 -5.25
CA THR A 95 -27.70 -6.36 -5.69
C THR A 95 -28.83 -7.32 -5.29
N ASN A 96 -29.56 -7.04 -4.20
CA ASN A 96 -30.68 -7.87 -3.79
C ASN A 96 -31.91 -7.60 -4.67
N LYS A 97 -32.11 -8.44 -5.68
CA LYS A 97 -33.28 -8.42 -6.59
C LYS A 97 -34.64 -8.46 -5.86
N ASN A 98 -34.65 -8.86 -4.59
CA ASN A 98 -35.85 -9.02 -3.79
C ASN A 98 -36.27 -7.75 -3.02
N GLU A 99 -35.34 -6.81 -2.76
CA GLU A 99 -35.60 -5.53 -2.07
C GLU A 99 -35.73 -4.32 -3.02
N LEU A 100 -35.43 -4.51 -4.30
CA LEU A 100 -35.66 -3.53 -5.38
C LEU A 100 -37.15 -3.18 -5.61
N LYS A 101 -38.08 -3.73 -4.82
CA LYS A 101 -39.50 -3.37 -4.85
C LYS A 101 -39.75 -1.93 -4.39
N ASP A 102 -38.90 -1.41 -3.50
CA ASP A 102 -39.09 -0.08 -2.89
C ASP A 102 -38.19 1.01 -3.49
N ILE A 103 -37.08 0.63 -4.15
CA ILE A 103 -36.29 1.56 -4.99
C ILE A 103 -36.94 1.58 -6.37
N LYS A 104 -38.15 2.14 -6.41
CA LYS A 104 -38.77 2.66 -7.63
C LYS A 104 -38.02 3.96 -7.99
N VAL A 105 -36.70 3.90 -8.24
CA VAL A 105 -36.05 4.92 -9.08
C VAL A 105 -36.93 4.98 -10.31
N GLY A 106 -37.40 6.19 -10.65
CA GLY A 106 -38.48 6.48 -11.60
C GLY A 106 -38.23 6.05 -13.03
N LEU A 107 -37.76 4.83 -13.27
CA LEU A 107 -38.02 4.04 -14.45
C LEU A 107 -39.40 3.37 -14.34
N VAL A 108 -40.39 4.06 -13.75
CA VAL A 108 -41.73 3.98 -14.33
C VAL A 108 -41.63 4.76 -15.63
N LEU A 109 -40.99 4.15 -16.64
CA LEU A 109 -41.32 4.47 -18.00
C LEU A 109 -42.79 4.08 -18.09
N ASP A 110 -43.64 5.09 -17.95
CA ASP A 110 -45.08 4.90 -17.99
C ASP A 110 -45.37 4.08 -19.24
N GLY A 111 -45.82 2.83 -19.07
CA GLY A 111 -45.94 1.89 -20.19
C GLY A 111 -46.83 2.47 -21.28
N LYS A 112 -47.73 3.38 -20.88
CA LYS A 112 -48.53 4.24 -21.74
C LYS A 112 -47.69 5.19 -22.60
N LEU A 113 -46.71 5.92 -22.04
CA LEU A 113 -45.83 6.82 -22.79
C LEU A 113 -44.93 6.07 -23.78
N ILE A 114 -44.44 4.89 -23.39
CA ILE A 114 -43.69 4.02 -24.33
C ILE A 114 -44.62 3.57 -25.46
N ALA A 115 -45.80 3.05 -25.13
CA ALA A 115 -46.76 2.57 -26.12
C ALA A 115 -47.18 3.68 -27.09
N GLU A 116 -47.48 4.88 -26.60
CA GLU A 116 -47.83 6.05 -27.43
C GLU A 116 -46.68 6.50 -28.33
N SER A 117 -45.42 6.40 -27.87
CA SER A 117 -44.25 6.75 -28.68
C SER A 117 -44.01 5.71 -29.79
N ILE A 118 -44.22 4.43 -29.48
CA ILE A 118 -44.10 3.32 -30.45
C ILE A 118 -45.22 3.40 -31.50
N THR A 119 -46.47 3.66 -31.11
CA THR A 119 -47.58 3.75 -32.08
C THR A 119 -47.39 4.91 -33.04
N LYS A 120 -47.05 6.11 -32.54
CA LYS A 120 -46.77 7.29 -33.40
C LYS A 120 -45.66 7.03 -34.41
N THR A 121 -44.58 6.37 -33.98
CA THR A 121 -43.45 6.02 -34.87
C THR A 121 -43.88 5.00 -35.93
N THR A 122 -44.66 3.99 -35.52
CA THR A 122 -45.15 2.93 -36.41
C THR A 122 -46.12 3.47 -37.45
N ASP A 123 -47.02 4.38 -37.06
CA ASP A 123 -47.98 5.01 -37.97
C ASP A 123 -47.28 5.89 -39.02
N GLY A 124 -46.27 6.66 -38.60
CA GLY A 124 -45.42 7.43 -39.50
C GLY A 124 -44.67 6.54 -40.51
N PHE A 125 -44.14 5.40 -40.04
CA PHE A 125 -43.51 4.41 -40.91
C PHE A 125 -44.49 3.81 -41.92
N LYS A 126 -45.70 3.44 -41.47
CA LYS A 126 -46.74 2.85 -42.30
C LYS A 126 -47.18 3.79 -43.43
N SER A 127 -47.37 5.07 -43.12
CA SER A 127 -47.72 6.11 -44.11
C SER A 127 -46.62 6.29 -45.17
N THR A 128 -45.36 6.32 -44.73
CA THR A 128 -44.20 6.44 -45.63
C THR A 128 -44.10 5.22 -46.56
N VAL A 129 -44.26 4.01 -46.00
CA VAL A 129 -44.24 2.76 -46.78
C VAL A 129 -45.38 2.70 -47.80
N SER A 130 -46.59 3.16 -47.47
CA SER A 130 -47.68 3.22 -48.45
C SER A 130 -47.38 4.17 -49.59
N THR A 131 -46.78 5.33 -49.31
CA THR A 131 -46.39 6.30 -50.34
C THR A 131 -45.32 5.71 -51.27
N ILE A 132 -44.28 5.09 -50.71
CA ILE A 132 -43.22 4.41 -51.48
C ILE A 132 -43.81 3.33 -52.38
N LYS A 133 -44.75 2.52 -51.86
CA LYS A 133 -45.42 1.47 -52.64
C LYS A 133 -46.21 2.05 -53.81
N GLN A 134 -47.00 3.10 -53.58
CA GLN A 134 -47.78 3.77 -54.64
C GLN A 134 -46.88 4.36 -55.74
N THR A 135 -45.76 4.97 -55.35
CA THR A 135 -44.77 5.49 -56.29
C THR A 135 -44.11 4.37 -57.08
N SER A 136 -43.74 3.27 -56.42
CA SER A 136 -43.19 2.06 -57.08
C SER A 136 -44.16 1.50 -58.12
N ASP A 137 -45.44 1.35 -57.79
CA ASP A 137 -46.45 0.82 -58.71
C ASP A 137 -46.67 1.75 -59.92
N SER A 138 -46.63 3.07 -59.69
CA SER A 138 -46.74 4.08 -60.76
C SER A 138 -45.53 4.06 -61.71
N ILE A 139 -44.32 3.93 -61.16
CA ILE A 139 -43.08 3.80 -61.95
C ILE A 139 -43.14 2.52 -62.78
N LYS A 140 -43.53 1.39 -62.19
CA LYS A 140 -43.65 0.10 -62.88
C LYS A 140 -44.60 0.19 -64.08
N SER A 141 -45.77 0.78 -63.91
CA SER A 141 -46.73 1.01 -65.00
C SER A 141 -46.14 1.88 -66.13
N THR A 142 -45.42 2.94 -65.76
CA THR A 142 -44.80 3.85 -66.73
C THR A 142 -43.71 3.15 -67.55
N VAL A 143 -42.82 2.40 -66.89
CA VAL A 143 -41.76 1.63 -67.56
C VAL A 143 -42.34 0.57 -68.50
N CYS A 144 -43.36 -0.17 -68.05
CA CYS A 144 -44.01 -1.18 -68.90
C CYS A 144 -44.66 -0.58 -70.16
N ASN A 145 -45.05 0.71 -70.16
CA ASN A 145 -45.57 1.39 -71.35
C ASN A 145 -44.48 1.91 -72.30
N ILE A 146 -43.22 2.04 -71.83
CA ILE A 146 -42.08 2.48 -72.66
C ILE A 146 -41.52 1.29 -73.46
N ASP A 147 -41.49 0.08 -72.88
CA ASP A 147 -41.00 -1.14 -73.55
C ASP A 147 -41.90 -1.67 -74.70
N VAL A 148 -43.08 -1.06 -74.92
CA VAL A 148 -44.08 -1.48 -75.93
C VAL A 148 -44.08 -0.57 -77.18
N ARG A 149 -43.24 0.48 -77.21
CA ARG A 149 -43.13 1.43 -78.32
C ARG A 149 -41.83 1.24 -79.10
#